data_AF-A0A4Z0JPM6-F1
#
_entry.id   AF-A0A4Z0JPM6-F1
#
_cell.length_a   1.000
_cell.length_b   1.000
_cell.length_c   1.000
_cell.angle_alpha   90.00
_cell.angle_beta   90.00
_cell.angle_gamma   90.00
#
_symmetry.space_group_name_H-M   'P 1'
#
loop_
_entity.id
_entity.type
_entity.pdbx_description
1 polymer ?
#
loop_
_entity_poly.entity_id
_entity_poly.type
_entity_poly.pdbx_seq_one_letter_code
_entity_poly.pdbx_strand_id
1 'polypeptide(L)'
;MRVKMKVISSKNLRGLIASKGYSIRDFSNHISISGAYMSDIVNENKQPSARIAWKIAQGLDVKISDIFFTVYDDKSETKEFKRSLTTP
;
A
#
# COMPACT_ATOMS: atom_id res chain seq x y z
N MET A 1 17.54 -6.45 0.55
CA MET A 1 16.46 -5.84 1.34
C MET A 1 15.40 -5.25 0.40
N ARG A 2 14.18 -5.78 0.36
CA ARG A 2 13.07 -5.10 -0.34
C ARG A 2 12.17 -4.48 0.72
N VAL A 3 12.04 -3.15 0.69
CA VAL A 3 11.16 -2.43 1.60
C VAL A 3 9.77 -2.38 0.98
N LYS A 4 8.79 -2.96 1.68
CA LYS A 4 7.37 -2.87 1.33
C LYS A 4 6.66 -2.00 2.34
N MET A 5 5.58 -1.36 1.91
CA MET A 5 4.78 -0.50 2.76
C MET A 5 3.42 -1.16 2.95
N LYS A 6 3.04 -1.44 4.19
CA LYS A 6 1.74 -2.01 4.54
C LYS A 6 0.81 -0.89 4.99
N VAL A 7 -0.40 -0.83 4.44
CA VAL A 7 -1.41 0.16 4.86
C VAL A 7 -1.83 -0.12 6.31
N ILE A 8 -1.93 0.93 7.12
CA ILE A 8 -2.33 0.83 8.53
C ILE A 8 -3.82 0.51 8.64
N SER A 9 -4.65 1.22 7.88
CA SER A 9 -6.09 1.00 7.81
C SER A 9 -6.67 1.52 6.50
N SER A 10 -7.34 0.65 5.75
CA SER A 10 -8.11 1.03 4.56
C SER A 10 -9.08 2.19 4.83
N LYS A 11 -9.80 2.14 5.96
CA LYS A 11 -10.79 3.17 6.34
C LYS A 11 -10.14 4.52 6.59
N ASN A 12 -8.97 4.54 7.26
CA ASN A 12 -8.22 5.76 7.48
C ASN A 12 -7.74 6.37 6.15
N LEU A 13 -7.14 5.56 5.27
CA LEU A 13 -6.66 6.02 3.97
C LEU A 13 -7.81 6.58 3.11
N ARG A 14 -8.98 5.91 3.09
CA ARG A 14 -10.18 6.42 2.42
C ARG A 14 -10.65 7.75 3.02
N GLY A 15 -10.66 7.84 4.35
CA GLY A 15 -11.01 9.08 5.06
C GLY A 15 -10.09 10.23 4.71
N LEU A 16 -8.77 9.99 4.67
CA LEU A 16 -7.78 11.01 4.29
C LEU A 16 -7.97 11.49 2.85
N ILE A 17 -8.18 10.56 1.91
CA ILE A 17 -8.46 10.90 0.50
C ILE A 17 -9.73 11.76 0.39
N ALA A 18 -10.80 11.36 1.07
CA ALA A 18 -12.06 12.10 1.08
C ALA A 18 -11.92 13.47 1.76
N SER A 19 -11.12 13.57 2.83
CA SER A 19 -10.87 14.83 3.55
C SER A 19 -10.17 15.88 2.70
N LYS A 20 -9.43 15.45 1.67
CA LYS A 20 -8.81 16.31 0.67
C LYS A 20 -9.72 16.60 -0.54
N GLY A 21 -10.97 16.12 -0.52
CA GLY A 21 -11.95 16.34 -1.57
C GLY A 21 -11.78 15.45 -2.81
N TYR A 22 -10.96 14.40 -2.73
CA TYR A 22 -10.74 13.48 -3.84
C TYR A 22 -11.60 12.22 -3.73
N SER A 23 -12.01 11.67 -4.87
CA SER A 23 -12.33 10.24 -4.96
C SER A 23 -11.05 9.41 -5.07
N ILE A 24 -11.13 8.08 -4.88
CA ILE A 24 -9.98 7.18 -5.09
C ILE A 24 -9.45 7.30 -6.52
N ARG A 25 -10.35 7.46 -7.50
CA ARG A 25 -9.99 7.62 -8.91
C ARG A 25 -9.28 8.95 -9.14
N ASP A 26 -9.85 10.05 -8.63
CA ASP A 26 -9.27 11.39 -8.83
C ASP A 26 -7.90 11.49 -8.15
N PHE A 27 -7.79 10.93 -6.95
CA PHE A 27 -6.51 10.87 -6.25
C PHE A 27 -5.49 10.03 -7.01
N SER A 28 -5.88 8.89 -7.57
CA SER A 28 -4.97 8.05 -8.37
C SER A 28 -4.40 8.81 -9.58
N ASN A 29 -5.24 9.61 -10.26
CA ASN A 29 -4.81 10.46 -11.36
C ASN A 29 -3.87 11.57 -10.86
N HIS A 30 -4.21 12.20 -9.74
CA HIS A 30 -3.42 13.27 -9.11
C HIS A 30 -1.97 12.82 -8.80
N ILE A 31 -1.79 11.60 -8.28
CA ILE A 31 -0.44 11.06 -8.00
C ILE A 31 0.18 10.26 -9.17
N SER A 32 -0.49 10.26 -10.32
CA SER A 32 -0.09 9.59 -11.56
C SER A 32 0.13 8.07 -11.40
N ILE A 33 -0.87 7.37 -10.85
CA ILE A 33 -0.95 5.91 -10.81
C ILE A 33 -2.29 5.43 -11.35
N SER A 34 -2.40 4.16 -11.73
CA SER A 34 -3.68 3.62 -12.19
C SER A 34 -4.69 3.50 -11.04
N GLY A 35 -5.95 3.81 -11.32
CA GLY A 35 -7.04 3.66 -10.34
C GLY A 35 -7.19 2.23 -9.83
N ALA A 36 -6.93 1.22 -10.67
CA ALA A 36 -6.90 -0.18 -10.25
C ALA A 36 -5.80 -0.44 -9.22
N TYR A 37 -4.59 0.08 -9.45
CA TYR A 37 -3.49 -0.09 -8.50
C TYR A 37 -3.75 0.68 -7.19
N MET A 38 -4.32 1.89 -7.27
CA MET A 38 -4.72 2.62 -6.07
C MET A 38 -5.80 1.86 -5.27
N SER A 39 -6.77 1.28 -5.96
CA SER A 39 -7.81 0.46 -5.33
C SER A 39 -7.23 -0.78 -4.65
N ASP A 40 -6.26 -1.45 -5.28
CA ASP A 40 -5.54 -2.57 -4.68
C ASP A 40 -4.78 -2.16 -3.42
N ILE A 41 -4.18 -0.97 -3.39
CA ILE A 41 -3.49 -0.44 -2.21
C ILE A 41 -4.51 -0.14 -1.11
N VAL A 42 -5.57 0.59 -1.44
CA VAL A 42 -6.61 0.98 -0.49
C VAL A 42 -7.30 -0.24 0.11
N ASN A 43 -7.53 -1.30 -0.68
CA ASN A 43 -8.11 -2.55 -0.21
C ASN A 43 -7.11 -3.51 0.43
N GLU A 44 -5.85 -3.09 0.60
CA GLU A 44 -4.78 -3.89 1.22
C GLU A 44 -4.41 -5.17 0.44
N ASN A 45 -4.89 -5.30 -0.80
CA ASN A 45 -4.57 -6.40 -1.72
C ASN A 45 -3.11 -6.35 -2.19
N LYS A 46 -2.53 -5.14 -2.29
CA LYS A 46 -1.13 -4.93 -2.69
C LYS A 46 -0.42 -3.98 -1.74
N GLN A 47 0.84 -4.31 -1.49
CA GLN A 47 1.76 -3.48 -0.71
C GLN A 47 2.54 -2.58 -1.68
N PRO A 48 2.36 -1.25 -1.62
CA PRO A 48 3.13 -0.35 -2.45
C PRO A 48 4.62 -0.37 -2.09
N SER A 49 5.45 0.03 -3.05
CA SER A 49 6.86 0.33 -2.80
C SER A 49 6.98 1.62 -1.97
N ALA A 50 8.13 1.81 -1.32
CA ALA A 50 8.43 3.05 -0.59
C ALA A 50 8.19 4.32 -1.43
N ARG A 51 8.53 4.29 -2.72
CA ARG A 51 8.32 5.42 -3.65
C ARG A 51 6.83 5.75 -3.84
N ILE A 52 5.98 4.74 -4.00
CA ILE A 52 4.54 4.93 -4.19
C ILE A 52 3.89 5.38 -2.88
N ALA A 53 4.25 4.77 -1.76
CA ALA A 53 3.78 5.18 -0.44
C ALA A 53 4.15 6.64 -0.13
N TRP A 54 5.36 7.06 -0.48
CA TRP A 54 5.79 8.44 -0.35
C TRP A 54 4.96 9.39 -1.22
N LYS A 55 4.70 9.04 -2.48
CA LYS A 55 3.80 9.84 -3.34
C LYS A 55 2.38 9.97 -2.76
N ILE A 56 1.85 8.90 -2.19
CA ILE A 56 0.52 8.92 -1.54
C ILE A 56 0.54 9.87 -0.35
N ALA A 57 1.56 9.78 0.52
CA ALA A 57 1.70 10.65 1.68
C ALA A 57 1.84 12.13 1.28
N GLN A 58 2.67 12.42 0.26
CA GLN A 58 2.82 13.77 -0.29
C GLN A 58 1.51 14.30 -0.89
N GLY A 59 0.80 13.49 -1.68
CA GLY A 59 -0.48 13.89 -2.28
C GLY A 59 -1.59 14.14 -1.26
N LEU A 60 -1.47 13.56 -0.06
CA LEU A 60 -2.40 13.75 1.05
C LEU A 60 -1.88 14.74 2.10
N ASP A 61 -0.68 15.29 1.93
CA ASP A 61 -0.04 16.23 2.87
C ASP A 61 -0.03 15.69 4.31
N VAL A 62 0.37 14.43 4.47
CA VAL A 62 0.51 13.76 5.77
C VAL A 62 1.84 13.00 5.84
N LYS A 63 2.21 12.53 7.03
CA LYS A 63 3.43 11.73 7.16
C LYS A 63 3.17 10.33 6.62
N ILE A 64 4.21 9.72 6.04
CA ILE A 64 4.12 8.35 5.53
C ILE A 64 3.76 7.34 6.64
N SER A 65 4.21 7.62 7.87
CA SER A 65 3.91 6.85 9.09
C SER A 65 2.44 6.90 9.51
N ASP A 66 1.66 7.86 9.01
CA ASP A 66 0.23 8.00 9.34
C ASP A 66 -0.63 7.08 8.46
N ILE A 67 -0.07 6.63 7.33
CA ILE A 67 -0.76 5.78 6.34
C ILE A 67 -0.16 4.38 6.27
N PHE A 68 1.17 4.24 6.42
CA PHE A 68 1.88 3.00 6.15
C PHE A 68 2.86 2.59 7.26
N PHE A 69 2.96 1.28 7.49
CA PHE A 69 4.06 0.64 8.20
C PHE A 69 5.13 0.13 7.24
N THR A 70 6.39 0.37 7.59
CA THR A 70 7.55 -0.16 6.86
C THR A 70 7.74 -1.63 7.20
N VAL A 71 7.70 -2.49 6.20
CA VAL A 71 7.98 -3.93 6.31
C VAL A 71 9.27 -4.23 5.58
N TYR A 72 10.22 -4.82 6.29
CA TYR A 72 11.47 -5.29 5.73
C TYR A 72 11.29 -6.76 5.32
N ASP A 73 11.33 -7.00 4.01
CA ASP A 73 11.36 -8.35 3.45
C ASP A 73 12.83 -8.71 3.22
N ASP A 74 13.42 -9.30 4.27
CA ASP A 74 14.72 -9.94 4.18
C ASP A 74 14.54 -11.28 3.48
N LYS A 75 14.94 -11.34 2.21
CA LYS A 75 15.07 -12.58 1.45
C LYS A 75 16.23 -13.43 1.99
N SER A 76 16.18 -13.83 3.26
CA SER A 76 17.06 -14.87 3.82
C SER A 76 16.32 -16.14 4.20
N GLU A 77 15.01 -16.27 3.96
CA GLU A 77 14.33 -17.57 4.08
C GLU A 77 13.57 -17.95 2.80
N THR A 78 14.20 -18.91 2.13
CA THR A 78 13.84 -19.54 0.87
C THR A 78 12.69 -20.52 1.09
N LYS A 79 11.60 -20.40 0.31
CA LYS A 79 10.64 -21.49 -0.04
C LYS A 79 10.29 -22.53 1.08
N GLU A 80 9.53 -22.20 2.12
CA GLU A 80 8.99 -23.26 3.02
C GLU A 80 7.51 -23.10 3.44
N PHE A 81 6.62 -22.58 2.58
CA PHE A 81 5.17 -22.62 2.88
C PHE A 81 4.27 -23.29 1.82
N LYS A 82 4.84 -23.85 0.75
CA LYS A 82 4.06 -24.55 -0.30
C LYS A 82 4.11 -26.10 -0.22
N ARG A 83 4.65 -26.68 0.86
CA ARG A 83 4.76 -28.15 1.01
C ARG A 83 3.80 -28.80 2.02
N SER A 84 3.02 -28.04 2.80
CA SER A 84 2.15 -28.63 3.83
C SER A 84 0.69 -28.91 3.43
N LEU A 85 0.27 -28.60 2.20
CA LEU A 85 -1.13 -28.83 1.75
C LEU A 85 -1.27 -29.83 0.59
N THR A 86 -0.22 -30.57 0.26
CA THR A 86 -0.33 -31.72 -0.64
C THR A 86 0.62 -32.78 -0.14
N THR A 87 0.12 -33.75 0.61
CA THR A 87 0.02 -35.20 0.28
C THR A 87 -0.36 -35.97 1.56
N PRO A 88 -0.98 -37.15 1.49
CA PRO A 88 -2.10 -37.62 0.67
C PRO A 88 -3.45 -37.52 1.39
#